data_AF-A0A7C4ZS40-F1
#
_entry.id   AF-A0A7C4ZS40-F1
#
_cell.length_a   1.000
_cell.length_b   1.000
_cell.length_c   1.000
_cell.angle_alpha   90.00
_cell.angle_beta   90.00
_cell.angle_gamma   90.00
#
_symmetry.space_group_name_H-M   'P 1'
#
loop_
_entity.id
_entity.type
_entity.pdbx_description
1 polymer ?
#
loop_
_entity_poly.entity_id
_entity_poly.type
_entity_poly.pdbx_seq_one_letter_code
_entity_poly.pdbx_strand_id
1 'polypeptide(L)'
;MARWGVLVAWWLFLLAAAQAGDPVALARDAVTRWTAGELSAQIDLQELQGRTPEEMAELLRRTFAFPPPPPGLELNLDDPKVETLPTGAVRVSFPAVSGPTGGEVVVMVTSGEIERIAWLPSGGLLPPWVKSPVSRWLFAVTSLLLLFNLIQGGVGRLWRFAWSELARYRRLYLYVNLLLYGLFVLGAWLAYGMPELARALQEAVGGAIETIGLDAGTRSGAAGLAWMIFYWNFTHGLLLTSFFPALLLGIPALLVNAARYYVFGFALSPAVIPPEVYALHVPTLLIELQAYILVTFGGLVLFWETFRGGGYRTGLRFLGLTLLLGTLFLIAGAWYESFEMLYLLR
;
A
#
# COMPACT_ATOMS: atom_id res chain seq x y z
N MET A 1 1.52 -15.78 57.22
CA MET A 1 0.74 -14.84 56.39
C MET A 1 1.19 -14.78 54.92
N ALA A 2 2.50 -14.84 54.62
CA ALA A 2 3.02 -14.77 53.24
C ALA A 2 2.51 -15.86 52.26
N ARG A 3 2.25 -17.09 52.73
CA ARG A 3 1.77 -18.20 51.87
C ARG A 3 0.34 -18.01 51.34
N TRP A 4 -0.51 -17.31 52.09
CA TRP A 4 -1.89 -17.03 51.67
C TRP A 4 -1.95 -15.89 50.64
N GLY A 5 -1.07 -14.90 50.75
CA GLY A 5 -0.95 -13.82 49.75
C GLY A 5 -0.54 -14.33 48.37
N VAL A 6 0.37 -15.32 48.30
CA VAL A 6 0.79 -15.94 47.03
C VAL A 6 -0.35 -16.77 46.42
N LEU A 7 -1.09 -17.53 47.23
CA LEU A 7 -2.25 -18.30 46.75
C LEU A 7 -3.39 -17.41 46.25
N VAL A 8 -3.66 -16.28 46.93
CA VAL A 8 -4.67 -15.30 46.49
C VAL A 8 -4.22 -14.58 45.22
N ALA A 9 -2.95 -14.21 45.11
CA ALA A 9 -2.40 -13.63 43.88
C ALA A 9 -2.46 -14.61 42.69
N TRP A 10 -2.16 -15.89 42.92
CA TRP A 10 -2.32 -16.94 41.91
C TRP A 10 -3.78 -17.17 41.52
N TRP A 11 -4.70 -17.14 42.49
CA TRP A 11 -6.14 -17.25 42.22
C TRP A 11 -6.68 -16.04 41.47
N LEU A 12 -6.23 -14.83 41.80
CA LEU A 12 -6.59 -13.61 41.07
C LEU A 12 -5.99 -13.59 39.66
N PHE A 13 -4.78 -14.14 39.48
CA PHE A 13 -4.16 -14.30 38.16
C PHE A 13 -4.89 -15.36 37.32
N LEU A 14 -5.31 -16.47 37.92
CA LEU A 14 -6.12 -17.50 37.26
C LEU A 14 -7.54 -17.04 36.95
N LEU A 15 -8.14 -16.22 37.83
CA LEU A 15 -9.45 -15.58 37.60
C LEU A 15 -9.38 -14.49 36.53
N ALA A 16 -8.30 -13.71 36.47
CA ALA A 16 -8.04 -12.75 35.41
C ALA A 16 -7.77 -13.44 34.07
N ALA A 17 -7.02 -14.55 34.07
CA ALA A 17 -6.81 -15.39 32.89
C ALA A 17 -8.09 -16.12 32.43
N ALA A 18 -8.99 -16.46 33.35
CA ALA A 18 -10.29 -17.05 33.04
C ALA A 18 -11.36 -16.03 32.63
N GLN A 19 -11.13 -14.72 32.86
CA GLN A 19 -11.98 -13.63 32.36
C GLN A 19 -11.60 -13.14 30.97
N ALA A 20 -10.47 -13.60 30.41
CA ALA A 20 -10.25 -13.49 28.98
C ALA A 20 -11.28 -14.39 28.29
N GLY A 21 -12.37 -13.79 27.78
CA GLY A 21 -13.43 -14.52 27.08
C GLY A 21 -12.84 -15.39 25.97
N ASP A 22 -13.47 -16.54 25.70
CA ASP A 22 -13.06 -17.44 24.62
C ASP A 22 -12.86 -16.63 23.32
N PRO A 23 -11.63 -16.48 22.80
CA PRO A 23 -11.35 -15.66 21.62
C PRO A 23 -12.17 -16.10 20.42
N VAL A 24 -12.52 -17.38 20.32
CA VAL A 24 -13.36 -17.93 19.26
C VAL A 24 -14.80 -17.46 19.40
N ALA A 25 -15.35 -17.48 20.61
CA ALA A 25 -16.70 -16.98 20.88
C ALA A 25 -16.82 -15.48 20.61
N LEU A 26 -15.83 -14.69 21.06
CA LEU A 26 -15.73 -13.26 20.77
C LEU A 26 -15.64 -12.99 19.27
N ALA A 27 -14.80 -13.75 18.56
CA ALA A 27 -14.65 -13.60 17.11
C ALA A 27 -15.92 -13.99 16.34
N ARG A 28 -16.65 -15.03 16.78
CA ARG A 28 -17.93 -15.43 16.18
C ARG A 28 -19.01 -14.35 16.33
N ASP A 29 -19.15 -13.78 17.53
CA ASP A 29 -20.08 -12.68 17.78
C ASP A 29 -19.74 -11.47 16.90
N ALA A 30 -18.45 -11.10 16.89
CA ALA A 30 -17.95 -9.96 16.12
C ALA A 30 -18.21 -10.11 14.61
N VAL A 31 -17.95 -11.30 14.03
CA VAL A 31 -18.22 -11.58 12.61
C VAL A 31 -19.71 -11.50 12.32
N THR A 32 -20.57 -11.97 13.22
CA THR A 32 -22.03 -11.90 13.05
C THR A 32 -22.54 -10.47 13.04
N ARG A 33 -22.07 -9.64 13.97
CA ARG A 33 -22.43 -8.21 14.03
C ARG A 33 -21.85 -7.43 12.85
N TRP A 34 -20.66 -7.81 12.41
CA TRP A 34 -20.01 -7.25 11.24
C TRP A 34 -20.77 -7.53 9.95
N THR A 35 -21.21 -8.78 9.71
CA THR A 35 -22.00 -9.13 8.53
C THR A 35 -23.39 -8.51 8.54
N ALA A 36 -23.95 -8.23 9.71
CA ALA A 36 -25.17 -7.43 9.88
C ALA A 36 -24.95 -5.93 9.60
N GLY A 37 -23.71 -5.48 9.43
CA GLY A 37 -23.36 -4.08 9.17
C GLY A 37 -23.29 -3.19 10.42
N GLU A 38 -23.36 -3.76 11.63
CA GLU A 38 -23.37 -2.99 12.88
C GLU A 38 -22.00 -2.39 13.23
N LEU A 39 -20.92 -3.04 12.80
CA LEU A 39 -19.54 -2.64 13.12
C LEU A 39 -18.93 -1.70 12.07
N SER A 40 -19.40 -1.78 10.82
CA SER A 40 -18.84 -1.00 9.72
C SER A 40 -19.26 0.45 9.77
N ALA A 41 -18.30 1.35 10.01
CA ALA A 41 -18.53 2.78 9.96
C ALA A 41 -18.60 3.26 8.50
N GLN A 42 -19.75 3.77 8.07
CA GLN A 42 -19.86 4.54 6.83
C GLN A 42 -19.42 5.98 7.11
N ILE A 43 -18.43 6.47 6.36
CA ILE A 43 -17.99 7.85 6.47
C ILE A 43 -18.85 8.70 5.53
N ASP A 44 -19.65 9.61 6.06
CA ASP A 44 -20.21 10.71 5.29
C ASP A 44 -19.24 11.90 5.30
N LEU A 45 -19.02 12.52 4.13
CA LEU A 45 -18.19 13.71 3.99
C LEU A 45 -18.71 14.88 4.84
N GLN A 46 -20.02 14.93 5.11
CA GLN A 46 -20.60 15.94 6.00
C GLN A 46 -20.21 15.71 7.46
N GLU A 47 -20.07 14.46 7.89
CA GLU A 47 -19.65 14.13 9.26
C GLU A 47 -18.18 14.45 9.53
N LEU A 48 -17.36 14.61 8.49
CA LEU A 48 -15.97 15.03 8.62
C LEU A 48 -15.83 16.53 8.90
N GLN A 49 -16.86 17.34 8.61
CA GLN A 49 -16.81 18.78 8.82
C GLN A 49 -16.86 19.11 10.33
N GLY A 50 -15.83 19.79 10.82
CA GLY A 50 -15.75 20.27 12.21
C GLY A 50 -15.14 19.29 13.20
N ARG A 51 -14.73 18.09 12.78
CA ARG A 51 -14.02 17.13 13.63
C ARG A 51 -12.58 17.53 13.89
N THR A 52 -12.07 17.20 15.07
CA THR A 52 -10.65 17.38 15.39
C THR A 52 -9.78 16.33 14.67
N PRO A 53 -8.46 16.54 14.54
CA PRO A 53 -7.54 15.56 13.96
C PRO A 53 -7.62 14.18 14.63
N GLU A 54 -7.82 14.16 15.95
CA GLU A 54 -7.91 12.95 16.77
C GLU A 54 -9.22 12.20 16.50
N GLU A 55 -10.34 12.91 16.42
CA GLU A 55 -11.64 12.32 16.06
C GLU A 55 -11.63 11.74 14.65
N MET A 56 -10.95 12.40 13.71
CA MET A 56 -10.73 11.89 12.36
C MET A 56 -9.83 10.65 12.37
N ALA A 57 -8.77 10.64 13.19
CA ALA A 57 -7.88 9.49 13.32
C ALA A 57 -8.63 8.26 13.84
N GLU A 58 -9.47 8.44 14.86
CA GLU A 58 -10.29 7.37 15.42
C GLU A 58 -11.31 6.85 14.42
N LEU A 59 -11.98 7.75 13.70
CA LEU A 59 -12.91 7.37 12.64
C LEU A 59 -12.20 6.56 11.55
N LEU A 60 -11.00 6.99 11.11
CA LEU A 60 -10.20 6.25 10.12
C LEU A 60 -9.82 4.86 10.66
N ARG A 61 -9.27 4.76 11.87
CA ARG A 61 -8.92 3.47 12.48
C ARG A 61 -10.13 2.54 12.51
N ARG A 62 -11.29 3.01 12.95
CA ARG A 62 -12.52 2.23 12.98
C ARG A 62 -12.97 1.78 11.60
N THR A 63 -12.92 2.65 10.60
CA THR A 63 -13.31 2.31 9.23
C THR A 63 -12.38 1.25 8.61
N PHE A 64 -11.07 1.32 8.86
CA PHE A 64 -10.12 0.32 8.37
C PHE A 64 -10.08 -0.97 9.21
N ALA A 65 -10.43 -0.89 10.50
CA ALA A 65 -10.59 -2.03 11.38
C ALA A 65 -11.83 -2.87 11.03
N PHE A 66 -12.92 -2.23 10.58
CA PHE A 66 -14.19 -2.87 10.28
C PHE A 66 -14.72 -2.49 8.88
N PRO A 67 -13.99 -2.81 7.79
CA PRO A 67 -14.42 -2.52 6.42
C PRO A 67 -15.77 -3.21 6.13
N PRO A 68 -16.63 -2.68 5.25
CA PRO A 68 -17.90 -3.32 4.95
C PRO A 68 -17.73 -4.76 4.42
N PRO A 69 -18.61 -5.70 4.80
CA PRO A 69 -18.54 -7.07 4.31
C PRO A 69 -18.78 -7.11 2.79
N PRO A 70 -18.03 -7.95 2.04
CA PRO A 70 -18.24 -8.08 0.61
C PRO A 70 -19.63 -8.66 0.31
N PRO A 71 -20.26 -8.29 -0.82
CA PRO A 71 -21.58 -8.79 -1.18
C PRO A 71 -21.56 -10.32 -1.38
N GLY A 72 -22.59 -11.00 -0.88
CA GLY A 72 -22.74 -12.44 -1.02
C GLY A 72 -21.67 -13.25 -0.25
N LEU A 73 -21.18 -12.72 0.88
CA LEU A 73 -20.28 -13.43 1.77
C LEU A 73 -21.02 -14.56 2.50
N GLU A 74 -20.54 -15.79 2.32
CA GLU A 74 -20.96 -16.99 3.05
C GLU A 74 -19.82 -17.44 3.97
N LEU A 75 -20.14 -17.71 5.24
CA LEU A 75 -19.17 -17.97 6.30
C LEU A 75 -19.40 -19.34 6.91
N ASN A 76 -18.32 -20.06 7.19
CA ASN A 76 -18.34 -21.24 8.04
C ASN A 76 -17.81 -20.86 9.43
N LEU A 77 -18.73 -20.58 10.37
CA LEU A 77 -18.38 -20.26 11.76
C LEU A 77 -17.98 -21.50 12.58
N ASP A 78 -18.26 -22.70 12.06
CA ASP A 78 -18.08 -23.96 12.78
C ASP A 78 -16.65 -24.52 12.70
N ASP A 79 -15.83 -24.02 11.76
CA ASP A 79 -14.44 -24.45 11.55
C ASP A 79 -13.41 -23.31 11.75
N PRO A 80 -13.32 -22.71 12.96
CA PRO A 80 -12.36 -21.64 13.23
C PRO A 80 -10.93 -22.17 13.29
N LYS A 81 -10.00 -21.44 12.67
CA LYS A 81 -8.55 -21.63 12.86
C LYS A 81 -8.03 -20.56 13.80
N VAL A 82 -7.31 -20.97 14.84
CA VAL A 82 -6.77 -20.06 15.86
C VAL A 82 -5.25 -20.06 15.79
N GLU A 83 -4.65 -18.88 15.69
CA GLU A 83 -3.21 -18.66 15.69
C GLU A 83 -2.85 -17.58 16.72
N THR A 84 -1.97 -17.89 17.66
CA THR A 84 -1.44 -16.90 18.61
C THR A 84 -0.20 -16.24 18.00
N LEU A 85 -0.23 -14.91 17.88
CA LEU A 85 0.86 -14.13 17.33
C LEU A 85 1.93 -13.84 18.39
N PRO A 86 3.19 -13.58 17.99
CA PRO A 86 4.29 -13.24 18.91
C PRO A 86 4.02 -12.00 19.78
N THR A 87 3.08 -11.14 19.36
CA THR A 87 2.63 -9.94 20.06
C THR A 87 1.68 -10.25 21.22
N GLY A 88 1.22 -11.50 21.37
CA GLY A 88 0.18 -11.89 22.32
C GLY A 88 -1.25 -11.75 21.79
N ALA A 89 -1.43 -11.21 20.57
CA ALA A 89 -2.71 -11.17 19.89
C ALA A 89 -3.15 -12.57 19.41
N VAL A 90 -4.45 -12.81 19.38
CA VAL A 90 -5.06 -14.06 18.90
C VAL A 90 -5.75 -13.77 17.56
N ARG A 91 -5.27 -14.42 16.51
CA ARG A 91 -5.88 -14.41 15.18
C ARG A 91 -6.86 -15.56 15.09
N VAL A 92 -8.12 -15.27 14.80
CA VAL A 92 -9.17 -16.27 14.53
C VAL A 92 -9.62 -16.13 13.08
N SER A 93 -9.42 -17.17 12.28
CA SER A 93 -9.84 -17.21 10.87
C SER A 93 -11.06 -18.13 10.69
N PHE A 94 -12.05 -17.66 9.95
CA PHE A 94 -13.22 -18.44 9.53
C PHE A 94 -13.20 -18.65 8.02
N PRO A 95 -13.26 -19.91 7.53
CA PRO A 95 -13.41 -20.17 6.11
C PRO A 95 -14.65 -19.45 5.56
N ALA A 96 -14.49 -18.77 4.43
CA ALA A 96 -15.58 -18.05 3.81
C ALA A 96 -15.46 -18.00 2.28
N VAL A 97 -16.56 -17.69 1.63
CA VAL A 97 -16.67 -17.56 0.18
C VAL A 97 -17.46 -16.29 -0.13
N SER A 98 -16.99 -15.50 -1.09
CA SER A 98 -17.76 -14.38 -1.64
C SER A 98 -17.82 -14.56 -3.16
N GLY A 99 -19.01 -14.90 -3.66
CA GLY A 99 -19.22 -15.25 -5.07
C GLY A 99 -18.34 -16.44 -5.51
N PRO A 100 -17.50 -16.32 -6.56
CA PRO A 100 -16.63 -17.40 -7.02
C PRO A 100 -15.31 -17.52 -6.24
N THR A 101 -15.05 -16.66 -5.25
CA THR A 101 -13.75 -16.56 -4.57
C THR A 101 -13.84 -17.08 -3.14
N GLY A 102 -13.14 -18.18 -2.86
CA GLY A 102 -12.92 -18.66 -1.49
C GLY A 102 -11.88 -17.80 -0.75
N GLY A 103 -11.83 -17.91 0.57
CA GLY A 103 -10.99 -17.08 1.43
C GLY A 103 -11.25 -17.36 2.90
N GLU A 104 -10.79 -16.44 3.75
CA GLU A 104 -11.02 -16.50 5.18
C GLU A 104 -11.42 -15.11 5.69
N VAL A 105 -12.36 -15.04 6.62
CA VAL A 105 -12.58 -13.86 7.44
C VAL A 105 -11.70 -13.98 8.66
N VAL A 106 -10.80 -13.01 8.82
CA VAL A 106 -9.82 -12.97 9.89
C VAL A 106 -10.24 -11.95 10.92
N VAL A 107 -10.27 -12.36 12.17
CA VAL A 107 -10.55 -11.52 13.33
C VAL A 107 -9.30 -11.47 14.20
N MET A 108 -8.87 -10.26 14.51
CA MET A 108 -7.75 -10.01 15.43
C MET A 108 -8.31 -9.67 16.80
N VAL A 109 -7.95 -10.48 17.80
CA VAL A 109 -8.39 -10.33 19.19
C VAL A 109 -7.18 -10.08 20.07
N THR A 110 -7.13 -8.93 20.73
CA THR A 110 -6.03 -8.56 21.63
C THR A 110 -6.61 -8.20 22.98
N SER A 111 -6.12 -8.82 24.05
CA SER A 111 -6.59 -8.56 25.42
C SER A 111 -8.12 -8.70 25.64
N GLY A 112 -8.78 -9.53 24.82
CA GLY A 112 -10.23 -9.73 24.89
C GLY A 112 -11.07 -8.72 24.08
N GLU A 113 -10.45 -7.81 23.34
CA GLU A 113 -11.13 -6.86 22.45
C GLU A 113 -10.88 -7.19 20.98
N ILE A 114 -11.87 -6.87 20.12
CA ILE A 114 -11.76 -7.05 18.68
C ILE A 114 -11.07 -5.82 18.08
N GLU A 115 -9.85 -6.00 17.58
CA GLU A 115 -9.09 -4.91 16.96
C GLU A 115 -9.39 -4.74 15.48
N ARG A 116 -9.66 -5.85 14.77
CA ARG A 116 -9.85 -5.83 13.31
C ARG A 116 -10.64 -7.04 12.84
N ILE A 117 -11.48 -6.83 11.82
CA ILE A 117 -12.12 -7.88 11.04
C ILE A 117 -11.81 -7.61 9.57
N ALA A 118 -11.31 -8.60 8.83
CA ALA A 118 -11.03 -8.43 7.42
C ALA A 118 -11.36 -9.70 6.63
N TRP A 119 -11.92 -9.53 5.45
CA TRP A 119 -12.01 -10.58 4.45
C TRP A 119 -10.69 -10.69 3.69
N LEU A 120 -10.04 -11.86 3.77
CA LEU A 120 -8.85 -12.18 3.01
C LEU A 120 -9.19 -13.22 1.94
N PRO A 121 -9.20 -12.85 0.65
CA PRO A 121 -9.40 -13.82 -0.41
C PRO A 121 -8.25 -14.83 -0.43
N SER A 122 -8.58 -16.09 -0.74
CA SER A 122 -7.61 -17.17 -0.88
C SER A 122 -6.60 -16.82 -1.97
N GLY A 123 -5.34 -16.68 -1.58
CA GLY A 123 -4.27 -16.26 -2.48
C GLY A 123 -4.04 -14.74 -2.54
N GLY A 124 -4.65 -13.93 -1.66
CA GLY A 124 -4.45 -12.46 -1.60
C GLY A 124 -4.97 -11.71 -2.82
N LEU A 125 -4.69 -10.40 -2.92
CA LEU A 125 -5.11 -9.59 -4.07
C LEU A 125 -4.26 -9.81 -5.33
N LEU A 126 -3.06 -10.38 -5.17
CA LEU A 126 -2.15 -10.63 -6.29
C LEU A 126 -2.57 -11.89 -7.07
N PRO A 127 -2.60 -11.83 -8.42
CA PRO A 127 -2.91 -13.01 -9.23
C PRO A 127 -1.97 -14.20 -8.93
N PRO A 128 -2.45 -15.45 -8.98
CA PRO A 128 -1.64 -16.63 -8.63
C PRO A 128 -0.32 -16.75 -9.42
N TRP A 129 -0.32 -16.32 -10.69
CA TRP A 129 0.86 -16.38 -11.54
C TRP A 129 1.97 -15.41 -11.08
N VAL A 130 1.62 -14.30 -10.41
CA VAL A 130 2.59 -13.36 -9.83
C VAL A 130 3.39 -14.07 -8.74
N LYS A 131 2.76 -14.96 -7.99
CA LYS A 131 3.37 -15.72 -6.89
C LYS A 131 4.18 -16.94 -7.34
N SER A 132 4.18 -17.24 -8.65
CA SER A 132 4.85 -18.43 -9.16
C SER A 132 6.38 -18.33 -9.09
N PRO A 133 7.11 -19.45 -8.88
CA PRO A 133 8.57 -19.44 -8.99
C PRO A 133 9.08 -19.05 -10.38
N VAL A 134 8.28 -19.24 -11.43
CA VAL A 134 8.64 -18.92 -12.81
C VAL A 134 8.62 -17.41 -13.05
N SER A 135 7.58 -16.72 -12.60
CA SER A 135 7.45 -15.26 -12.77
C SER A 135 8.60 -14.50 -12.10
N ARG A 136 9.01 -14.89 -10.89
CA ARG A 136 10.16 -14.27 -10.21
C ARG A 136 11.46 -14.42 -10.99
N TRP A 137 11.72 -15.60 -11.58
CA TRP A 137 12.93 -15.85 -12.35
C TRP A 137 12.91 -15.09 -13.66
N LEU A 138 11.75 -15.06 -14.32
CA LEU A 138 11.55 -14.25 -15.51
C LEU A 138 11.81 -12.78 -15.22
N PHE A 139 11.22 -12.23 -14.15
CA PHE A 139 11.46 -10.85 -13.72
C PHE A 139 12.94 -10.57 -13.45
N ALA A 140 13.62 -11.47 -12.73
CA ALA A 140 15.04 -11.29 -12.42
C ALA A 140 15.91 -11.31 -13.68
N VAL A 141 15.72 -12.29 -14.57
CA VAL A 141 16.44 -12.39 -15.84
C VAL A 141 16.14 -11.18 -16.72
N THR A 142 14.88 -10.77 -16.86
CA THR A 142 14.50 -9.58 -17.62
C THR A 142 15.13 -8.32 -17.04
N SER A 143 15.15 -8.15 -15.72
CA SER A 143 15.80 -7.01 -15.06
C SER A 143 17.31 -6.96 -15.36
N LEU A 144 17.99 -8.11 -15.30
CA LEU A 144 19.42 -8.21 -15.62
C LEU A 144 19.70 -7.91 -17.10
N LEU A 145 18.88 -8.44 -18.02
CA LEU A 145 19.00 -8.16 -19.44
C LEU A 145 18.76 -6.68 -19.74
N LEU A 146 17.77 -6.06 -19.09
CA LEU A 146 17.51 -4.62 -19.22
C LEU A 146 18.67 -3.80 -18.69
N LEU A 147 19.24 -4.15 -17.53
CA LEU A 147 20.41 -3.47 -16.97
C LEU A 147 21.61 -3.59 -17.91
N PHE A 148 21.90 -4.79 -18.41
CA PHE A 148 22.97 -5.01 -19.37
C PHE A 148 22.76 -4.19 -20.66
N ASN A 149 21.53 -4.15 -21.19
CA ASN A 149 21.19 -3.38 -22.38
C ASN A 149 21.16 -1.86 -22.14
N LEU A 150 20.90 -1.42 -20.89
CA LEU A 150 20.99 -0.02 -20.49
C LEU A 150 22.45 0.47 -20.55
N ILE A 151 23.42 -0.38 -20.20
CA ILE A 151 24.84 -0.05 -20.23
C ILE A 151 25.41 -0.10 -21.66
N GLN A 152 25.15 -1.19 -22.38
CA GLN A 152 25.86 -1.50 -23.64
C GLN A 152 24.97 -1.46 -24.90
N GLY A 153 23.67 -1.24 -24.75
CA GLY A 153 22.68 -1.59 -25.76
C GLY A 153 21.76 -0.46 -26.25
N GLY A 154 20.64 -0.90 -26.83
CA GLY A 154 19.61 -0.03 -27.39
C GLY A 154 18.79 0.70 -26.33
N VAL A 155 18.54 0.07 -25.17
CA VAL A 155 17.87 0.68 -24.02
C VAL A 155 18.68 1.88 -23.51
N GLY A 156 20.01 1.79 -23.45
CA GLY A 156 20.86 2.92 -23.08
C GLY A 156 20.80 4.10 -24.05
N ARG A 157 20.66 3.82 -25.35
CA ARG A 157 20.44 4.87 -26.36
C ARG A 157 19.05 5.49 -26.23
N LEU A 158 18.02 4.66 -26.03
CA LEU A 158 16.65 5.10 -25.84
C LEU A 158 16.48 5.92 -24.56
N TRP A 159 17.15 5.53 -23.48
CA TRP A 159 17.21 6.27 -22.22
C TRP A 159 17.78 7.68 -22.43
N ARG A 160 18.95 7.78 -23.07
CA ARG A 160 19.57 9.08 -23.38
C ARG A 160 18.69 9.92 -24.31
N PHE A 161 18.10 9.30 -25.32
CA PHE A 161 17.15 9.96 -26.21
C PHE A 161 15.94 10.49 -25.43
N ALA A 162 15.37 9.69 -24.55
CA ALA A 162 14.23 10.08 -23.74
C ALA A 162 14.54 11.32 -22.89
N TRP A 163 15.69 11.32 -22.19
CA TRP A 163 16.14 12.47 -21.41
C TRP A 163 16.40 13.71 -22.27
N SER A 164 16.90 13.53 -23.50
CA SER A 164 17.07 14.65 -24.43
C SER A 164 15.73 15.23 -24.88
N GLU A 165 14.70 14.40 -25.08
CA GLU A 165 13.36 14.84 -25.40
C GLU A 165 12.70 15.55 -24.21
N LEU A 166 12.93 15.08 -22.98
CA LEU A 166 12.48 15.76 -21.75
C LEU A 166 13.00 17.20 -21.66
N ALA A 167 14.24 17.45 -22.11
CA ALA A 167 14.85 18.78 -22.09
C ALA A 167 14.06 19.81 -22.92
N ARG A 168 13.33 19.37 -23.95
CA ARG A 168 12.45 20.24 -24.77
C ARG A 168 11.34 20.88 -23.94
N TYR A 169 10.84 20.17 -22.92
CA TYR A 169 9.79 20.63 -22.02
C TYR A 169 10.32 20.87 -20.60
N ARG A 170 11.61 21.21 -20.46
CA ARG A 170 12.29 21.35 -19.16
C ARG A 170 11.52 22.15 -18.11
N ARG A 171 10.85 23.24 -18.52
CA ARG A 171 10.09 24.10 -17.60
C ARG A 171 8.88 23.35 -17.05
N LEU A 172 8.10 22.72 -17.93
CA LEU A 172 6.95 21.91 -17.52
C LEU A 172 7.40 20.75 -16.63
N TYR A 173 8.46 20.05 -17.02
CA TYR A 173 9.03 18.98 -16.20
C TYR A 173 9.39 19.47 -14.78
N LEU A 174 10.11 20.59 -14.67
CA LEU A 174 10.47 21.17 -13.37
C LEU A 174 9.24 21.61 -12.56
N TYR A 175 8.22 22.22 -13.18
CA TYR A 175 7.00 22.60 -12.48
C TYR A 175 6.23 21.40 -11.95
N VAL A 176 6.11 20.32 -12.73
CA VAL A 176 5.43 19.10 -12.28
C VAL A 176 6.20 18.44 -11.13
N ASN A 177 7.53 18.38 -11.21
CA ASN A 177 8.36 17.88 -10.12
C ASN A 177 8.19 18.72 -8.86
N LEU A 178 8.32 20.05 -8.97
CA LEU A 178 8.19 20.97 -7.85
C LEU A 178 6.80 20.88 -7.20
N LEU A 179 5.75 20.80 -8.01
CA LEU A 179 4.38 20.67 -7.52
C LEU A 179 4.18 19.35 -6.78
N LEU A 180 4.50 18.21 -7.40
CA LEU A 180 4.21 16.90 -6.83
C LEU A 180 5.10 16.61 -5.62
N TYR A 181 6.42 16.80 -5.71
CA TYR A 181 7.28 16.67 -4.52
C TYR A 181 6.97 17.74 -3.46
N GLY A 182 6.56 18.94 -3.87
CA GLY A 182 6.09 19.97 -2.94
C GLY A 182 4.87 19.52 -2.15
N LEU A 183 3.90 18.84 -2.79
CA LEU A 183 2.75 18.25 -2.11
C LEU A 183 3.14 17.11 -1.17
N PHE A 184 4.12 16.28 -1.56
CA PHE A 184 4.67 15.26 -0.69
C PHE A 184 5.30 15.87 0.56
N VAL A 185 6.18 16.87 0.40
CA VAL A 185 6.81 17.58 1.53
C VAL A 185 5.77 18.29 2.38
N LEU A 186 4.76 18.92 1.77
CA LEU A 186 3.65 19.55 2.48
C LEU A 186 2.88 18.53 3.33
N GLY A 187 2.53 17.37 2.77
CA GLY A 187 1.89 16.29 3.52
C GLY A 187 2.76 15.82 4.70
N ALA A 188 4.06 15.60 4.46
CA ALA A 188 4.99 15.18 5.51
C ALA A 188 5.15 16.23 6.61
N TRP A 189 5.15 17.51 6.24
CA TRP A 189 5.19 18.61 7.21
C TRP A 189 3.91 18.70 8.05
N LEU A 190 2.74 18.56 7.43
CA LEU A 190 1.46 18.59 8.15
C LEU A 190 1.29 17.39 9.10
N ALA A 191 1.91 16.26 8.81
CA ALA A 191 1.90 15.11 9.70
C ALA A 191 2.50 15.42 11.08
N TYR A 192 3.48 16.33 11.18
CA TYR A 192 3.99 16.80 12.47
C TYR A 192 2.95 17.57 13.30
N GLY A 193 1.99 18.23 12.64
CA GLY A 193 0.88 18.92 13.31
C GLY A 193 -0.27 18.00 13.71
N MET A 194 -0.37 16.82 13.10
CA MET A 194 -1.48 15.87 13.27
C MET A 194 -0.97 14.41 13.32
N PRO A 195 -0.10 14.05 14.28
CA PRO A 195 0.62 12.77 14.25
C PRO A 195 -0.29 11.55 14.42
N GLU A 196 -1.37 11.65 15.21
CA GLU A 196 -2.32 10.55 15.38
C GLU A 196 -3.06 10.23 14.09
N LEU A 197 -3.45 11.26 13.32
CA LEU A 197 -4.08 11.09 12.03
C LEU A 197 -3.10 10.50 11.01
N ALA A 198 -1.85 10.95 11.03
CA ALA A 198 -0.80 10.38 10.17
C ALA A 198 -0.56 8.90 10.49
N ARG A 199 -0.57 8.52 11.78
CA ARG A 199 -0.41 7.14 12.22
C ARG A 199 -1.59 6.27 11.81
N ALA A 200 -2.82 6.76 12.00
CA ALA A 200 -4.03 6.06 11.53
C ALA A 200 -4.00 5.82 10.01
N LEU A 201 -3.54 6.80 9.24
CA LEU A 201 -3.39 6.65 7.79
C LEU A 201 -2.24 5.71 7.39
N GLN A 202 -1.11 5.75 8.12
CA GLN A 202 -0.01 4.82 7.95
C GLN A 202 -0.46 3.37 8.22
N GLU A 203 -1.18 3.14 9.32
CA GLU A 203 -1.76 1.83 9.67
C GLU A 203 -2.71 1.33 8.58
N ALA A 204 -3.56 2.21 8.04
CA ALA A 204 -4.44 1.89 6.92
C ALA A 204 -3.66 1.48 5.66
N VAL A 205 -2.60 2.21 5.32
CA VAL A 205 -1.71 1.89 4.19
C VAL A 205 -0.97 0.56 4.43
N GLY A 206 -0.47 0.33 5.65
CA GLY A 206 0.19 -0.91 6.05
C GLY A 206 -0.75 -2.13 6.04
N GLY A 207 -1.98 -1.98 6.52
CA GLY A 207 -3.00 -3.05 6.46
C GLY A 207 -3.41 -3.43 5.04
N ALA A 208 -3.35 -2.47 4.10
CA ALA A 208 -3.52 -2.76 2.67
C ALA A 208 -2.37 -3.61 2.12
N ILE A 209 -1.12 -3.33 2.51
CA ILE A 209 0.10 -4.10 2.13
C ILE A 209 -0.01 -5.57 2.58
N GLU A 210 -0.48 -5.82 3.80
CA GLU A 210 -0.74 -7.17 4.32
C GLU A 210 -1.79 -7.91 3.46
N THR A 211 -2.88 -7.22 3.11
CA THR A 211 -3.99 -7.76 2.30
C THR A 211 -3.54 -8.06 0.85
N ILE A 212 -2.59 -7.30 0.32
CA ILE A 212 -1.97 -7.55 -0.99
C ILE A 212 -1.21 -8.89 -0.98
N GLY A 213 -0.74 -9.33 0.19
CA GLY A 213 -0.08 -10.61 0.40
C GLY A 213 1.42 -10.56 0.12
N LEU A 214 2.07 -9.41 0.36
CA LEU A 214 3.51 -9.19 0.22
C LEU A 214 4.36 -10.05 1.18
N ASP A 215 3.77 -10.58 2.24
CA ASP A 215 4.40 -11.57 3.14
C ASP A 215 4.80 -12.87 2.43
N ALA A 216 4.06 -13.26 1.38
CA ALA A 216 4.48 -14.38 0.55
C ALA A 216 5.79 -14.06 -0.20
N GLY A 217 6.01 -12.79 -0.52
CA GLY A 217 7.20 -12.27 -1.18
C GLY A 217 8.44 -12.34 -0.30
N THR A 218 8.34 -11.99 0.98
CA THR A 218 9.48 -12.03 1.91
C THR A 218 10.04 -13.45 2.08
N ARG A 219 9.19 -14.47 2.03
CA ARG A 219 9.60 -15.90 2.05
C ARG A 219 10.24 -16.36 0.74
N SER A 220 10.00 -15.66 -0.36
CA SER A 220 10.45 -16.04 -1.70
C SER A 220 11.84 -15.49 -2.08
N GLY A 221 12.44 -14.68 -1.20
CA GLY A 221 13.73 -14.00 -1.38
C GLY A 221 13.61 -12.68 -2.14
N ALA A 222 14.74 -11.97 -2.28
CA ALA A 222 14.77 -10.60 -2.82
C ALA A 222 14.14 -10.49 -4.23
N ALA A 223 14.41 -11.45 -5.12
CA ALA A 223 13.85 -11.41 -6.47
C ALA A 223 12.32 -11.53 -6.49
N GLY A 224 11.73 -12.34 -5.60
CA GLY A 224 10.29 -12.53 -5.56
C GLY A 224 9.57 -11.36 -4.87
N LEU A 225 10.14 -10.81 -3.79
CA LEU A 225 9.61 -9.59 -3.18
C LEU A 225 9.71 -8.40 -4.15
N ALA A 226 10.86 -8.18 -4.80
CA ALA A 226 11.03 -7.14 -5.82
C ALA A 226 10.03 -7.30 -6.97
N TRP A 227 9.77 -8.53 -7.44
CA TRP A 227 8.76 -8.77 -8.47
C TRP A 227 7.35 -8.35 -8.01
N MET A 228 6.97 -8.68 -6.78
CA MET A 228 5.64 -8.34 -6.26
C MET A 228 5.47 -6.83 -6.04
N ILE A 229 6.49 -6.17 -5.50
CA ILE A 229 6.55 -4.70 -5.37
C ILE A 229 6.44 -4.05 -6.76
N PHE A 230 7.28 -4.46 -7.71
CA PHE A 230 7.24 -3.95 -9.07
C PHE A 230 5.87 -4.16 -9.71
N TYR A 231 5.30 -5.37 -9.61
CA TYR A 231 4.00 -5.67 -10.19
C TYR A 231 2.92 -4.73 -9.65
N TRP A 232 2.86 -4.55 -8.33
CA TRP A 232 1.88 -3.68 -7.69
C TRP A 232 2.06 -2.21 -8.12
N ASN A 233 3.29 -1.68 -7.98
CA ASN A 233 3.58 -0.29 -8.33
C ASN A 233 3.43 -0.03 -9.84
N PHE A 234 3.75 -1.00 -10.70
CA PHE A 234 3.56 -0.88 -12.14
C PHE A 234 2.07 -0.90 -12.51
N THR A 235 1.31 -1.86 -12.00
CA THR A 235 -0.11 -2.00 -12.38
C THR A 235 -0.98 -0.93 -11.72
N HIS A 236 -0.96 -0.83 -10.39
CA HIS A 236 -1.80 0.10 -9.65
C HIS A 236 -1.24 1.51 -9.68
N GLY A 237 0.07 1.69 -9.44
CA GLY A 237 0.70 3.00 -9.35
C GLY A 237 0.91 3.69 -10.71
N LEU A 238 1.56 3.00 -11.65
CA LEU A 238 2.00 3.57 -12.92
C LEU A 238 0.93 3.48 -14.01
N LEU A 239 0.28 2.32 -14.17
CA LEU A 239 -0.72 2.13 -15.22
C LEU A 239 -2.09 2.70 -14.84
N LEU A 240 -2.73 2.13 -13.82
CA LEU A 240 -4.14 2.39 -13.49
C LEU A 240 -4.40 3.83 -13.06
N THR A 241 -3.54 4.39 -12.23
CA THR A 241 -3.76 5.72 -11.64
C THR A 241 -2.92 6.84 -12.26
N SER A 242 -1.96 6.51 -13.13
CA SER A 242 -1.12 7.53 -13.80
C SER A 242 -1.28 7.49 -15.31
N PHE A 243 -0.93 6.38 -15.97
CA PHE A 243 -0.90 6.29 -17.43
C PHE A 243 -2.30 6.35 -18.06
N PHE A 244 -3.25 5.54 -17.60
CA PHE A 244 -4.60 5.55 -18.17
C PHE A 244 -5.30 6.90 -17.94
N PRO A 245 -5.25 7.52 -16.75
CA PRO A 245 -5.70 8.90 -16.57
C PRO A 245 -4.93 9.92 -17.42
N ALA A 246 -3.65 9.69 -17.70
CA ALA A 246 -2.84 10.58 -18.52
C ALA A 246 -3.25 10.57 -20.01
N LEU A 247 -3.83 9.46 -20.50
CA LEU A 247 -4.41 9.40 -21.85
C LEU A 247 -5.55 10.41 -22.03
N LEU A 248 -6.23 10.78 -20.94
CA LEU A 248 -7.24 11.84 -20.90
C LEU A 248 -6.60 13.22 -20.79
N LEU A 249 -5.54 13.46 -21.57
CA LEU A 249 -4.82 14.72 -21.69
C LEU A 249 -4.17 15.19 -20.37
N GLY A 250 -3.66 14.26 -19.56
CA GLY A 250 -2.78 14.55 -18.42
C GLY A 250 -3.44 15.13 -17.16
N ILE A 251 -4.51 15.92 -17.27
CA ILE A 251 -5.13 16.60 -16.12
C ILE A 251 -5.65 15.58 -15.08
N PRO A 252 -6.36 14.50 -15.45
CA PRO A 252 -6.79 13.51 -14.46
C PRO A 252 -5.62 12.83 -13.75
N ALA A 253 -4.54 12.50 -14.47
CA ALA A 253 -3.32 11.95 -13.85
C ALA A 253 -2.67 12.93 -12.86
N LEU A 254 -2.66 14.22 -13.19
CA LEU A 254 -2.13 15.25 -12.31
C LEU A 254 -2.93 15.33 -11.00
N LEU A 255 -4.26 15.33 -11.08
CA LEU A 255 -5.12 15.40 -9.89
C LEU A 255 -4.97 14.15 -9.01
N VAL A 256 -4.99 12.96 -9.61
CA VAL A 256 -4.82 11.69 -8.88
C VAL A 256 -3.44 11.63 -8.22
N ASN A 257 -2.38 11.98 -8.95
CA ASN A 257 -1.03 11.98 -8.37
C ASN A 257 -0.81 13.12 -7.36
N ALA A 258 -1.46 14.28 -7.51
CA ALA A 258 -1.41 15.34 -6.49
C ALA A 258 -1.98 14.84 -5.15
N ALA A 259 -3.17 14.22 -5.17
CA ALA A 259 -3.77 13.61 -3.99
C ALA A 259 -2.89 12.49 -3.41
N ARG A 260 -2.39 11.59 -4.27
CA ARG A 260 -1.47 10.52 -3.86
C ARG A 260 -0.24 11.05 -3.14
N TYR A 261 0.43 12.06 -3.70
CA TYR A 261 1.68 12.56 -3.14
C TYR A 261 1.47 13.23 -1.80
N TYR A 262 0.38 14.00 -1.68
CA TYR A 262 -0.02 14.57 -0.40
C TYR A 262 -0.27 13.47 0.65
N VAL A 263 -1.08 12.46 0.30
CA VAL A 263 -1.43 11.34 1.20
C VAL A 263 -0.19 10.52 1.58
N PHE A 264 0.66 10.17 0.63
CA PHE A 264 1.89 9.42 0.90
C PHE A 264 2.88 10.24 1.72
N GLY A 265 3.02 11.54 1.44
CA GLY A 265 3.84 12.43 2.26
C GLY A 265 3.38 12.44 3.71
N PHE A 266 2.06 12.51 3.93
CA PHE A 266 1.47 12.52 5.25
C PHE A 266 1.64 11.17 5.98
N ALA A 267 1.28 10.06 5.33
CA ALA A 267 1.31 8.72 5.90
C ALA A 267 2.72 8.15 6.09
N LEU A 268 3.66 8.50 5.21
CA LEU A 268 5.04 7.98 5.22
C LEU A 268 6.02 9.00 5.81
N SER A 269 5.52 9.92 6.63
CA SER A 269 6.34 10.99 7.19
C SER A 269 7.27 10.51 8.32
N PRO A 270 8.40 11.20 8.55
CA PRO A 270 9.25 10.99 9.72
C PRO A 270 8.60 11.41 11.06
N ALA A 271 7.36 11.91 11.03
CA ALA A 271 6.58 12.18 12.24
C ALA A 271 6.03 10.87 12.85
N VAL A 272 5.84 9.82 12.04
CA VAL A 272 5.26 8.54 12.46
C VAL A 272 6.16 7.34 12.16
N ILE A 273 7.14 7.51 11.28
CA ILE A 273 8.17 6.50 10.98
C ILE A 273 9.47 6.88 11.71
N PRO A 274 10.17 5.93 12.38
CA PRO A 274 11.46 6.19 12.98
C PRO A 274 12.45 6.81 11.97
N PRO A 275 13.20 7.88 12.33
CA PRO A 275 14.03 8.62 11.37
C PRO A 275 15.04 7.76 10.60
N GLU A 276 15.62 6.76 11.25
CA GLU A 276 16.56 5.81 10.65
C GLU A 276 15.89 4.94 9.57
N VAL A 277 14.68 4.45 9.83
CA VAL A 277 13.87 3.69 8.87
C VAL A 277 13.47 4.60 7.72
N TYR A 278 13.00 5.81 8.03
CA TYR A 278 12.62 6.79 7.02
C TYR A 278 13.80 7.16 6.11
N ALA A 279 14.99 7.39 6.67
CA ALA A 279 16.19 7.74 5.90
C ALA A 279 16.59 6.62 4.93
N LEU A 280 16.45 5.36 5.33
CA LEU A 280 16.67 4.19 4.48
C LEU A 280 15.59 4.03 3.40
N HIS A 281 14.37 4.49 3.68
CA HIS A 281 13.24 4.38 2.75
C HIS A 281 13.14 5.54 1.74
N VAL A 282 13.72 6.71 2.05
CA VAL A 282 13.72 7.88 1.17
C VAL A 282 14.18 7.57 -0.26
N PRO A 283 15.24 6.78 -0.51
CA PRO A 283 15.62 6.43 -1.88
C PRO A 283 14.53 5.67 -2.64
N THR A 284 13.82 4.73 -1.99
CA THR A 284 12.65 4.05 -2.55
C THR A 284 11.60 5.08 -2.95
N LEU A 285 11.22 5.95 -2.02
CA LEU A 285 10.21 6.99 -2.26
C LEU A 285 10.59 7.89 -3.44
N LEU A 286 11.82 8.38 -3.50
CA LEU A 286 12.28 9.24 -4.59
C LEU A 286 12.23 8.53 -5.94
N ILE A 287 12.67 7.26 -6.00
CA ILE A 287 12.71 6.50 -7.25
C ILE A 287 11.29 6.19 -7.74
N GLU A 288 10.42 5.70 -6.85
CA GLU A 288 9.06 5.30 -7.21
C GLU A 288 8.17 6.48 -7.55
N LEU A 289 8.22 7.53 -6.74
CA LEU A 289 7.48 8.76 -7.03
C LEU A 289 7.95 9.32 -8.37
N GLN A 290 9.26 9.40 -8.64
CA GLN A 290 9.75 9.89 -9.93
C GLN A 290 9.14 9.17 -11.14
N ALA A 291 8.88 7.86 -11.03
CA ALA A 291 8.19 7.11 -12.08
C ALA A 291 6.78 7.66 -12.38
N TYR A 292 6.01 7.97 -11.34
CA TYR A 292 4.66 8.55 -11.48
C TYR A 292 4.69 9.99 -11.98
N ILE A 293 5.69 10.79 -11.57
CA ILE A 293 5.90 12.15 -12.09
C ILE A 293 6.13 12.09 -13.60
N LEU A 294 7.00 11.19 -14.07
CA LEU A 294 7.35 11.07 -15.48
C LEU A 294 6.11 10.83 -16.35
N VAL A 295 5.24 9.90 -15.96
CA VAL A 295 4.01 9.59 -16.70
C VAL A 295 3.00 10.75 -16.63
N THR A 296 2.84 11.38 -15.46
CA THR A 296 1.98 12.57 -15.30
C THR A 296 2.44 13.69 -16.22
N PHE A 297 3.74 13.98 -16.22
CA PHE A 297 4.37 14.94 -17.10
C PHE A 297 4.18 14.57 -18.58
N GLY A 298 4.35 13.31 -18.96
CA GLY A 298 4.07 12.83 -20.31
C GLY A 298 2.62 13.08 -20.75
N GLY A 299 1.65 12.94 -19.84
CA GLY A 299 0.25 13.27 -20.09
C GLY A 299 0.02 14.76 -20.34
N LEU A 300 0.73 15.62 -19.60
CA LEU A 300 0.65 17.08 -19.81
C LEU A 300 1.35 17.52 -21.10
N VAL A 301 2.41 16.81 -21.52
CA VAL A 301 2.99 16.99 -22.86
C VAL A 301 2.00 16.52 -23.93
N LEU A 302 1.27 15.42 -23.71
CA LEU A 302 0.20 15.00 -24.62
C LEU A 302 -0.87 16.09 -24.77
N PHE A 303 -1.30 16.72 -23.67
CA PHE A 303 -2.19 17.88 -23.73
C PHE A 303 -1.60 19.02 -24.56
N TRP A 304 -0.35 19.39 -24.27
CA TRP A 304 0.34 20.49 -24.95
C TRP A 304 0.44 20.25 -26.46
N GLU A 305 0.93 19.08 -26.88
CA GLU A 305 1.13 18.76 -28.29
C GLU A 305 -0.20 18.68 -29.04
N THR A 306 -1.26 18.20 -28.39
CA THR A 306 -2.61 18.12 -28.97
C THR A 306 -3.19 19.50 -29.30
N PHE A 307 -3.02 20.48 -28.41
CA PHE A 307 -3.63 21.81 -28.58
C PHE A 307 -2.68 22.88 -29.15
N ARG A 308 -1.35 22.70 -29.11
CA ARG A 308 -0.36 23.71 -29.53
C ARG A 308 0.52 23.31 -30.72
N GLY A 309 0.13 22.26 -31.45
CA GLY A 309 0.53 22.10 -32.87
C GLY A 309 1.43 20.91 -33.23
N GLY A 310 1.77 20.03 -32.30
CA GLY A 310 2.50 18.79 -32.63
C GLY A 310 1.63 17.57 -32.91
N GLY A 311 0.34 17.67 -32.57
CA GLY A 311 -0.67 16.64 -32.80
C GLY A 311 -0.67 15.54 -31.73
N TYR A 312 -1.85 14.92 -31.54
CA TYR A 312 -2.08 13.88 -30.54
C TYR A 312 -1.08 12.72 -30.63
N ARG A 313 -0.72 12.31 -31.84
CA ARG A 313 0.24 11.21 -32.08
C ARG A 313 1.63 11.49 -31.50
N THR A 314 2.10 12.73 -31.59
CA THR A 314 3.40 13.15 -31.06
C THR A 314 3.38 13.10 -29.53
N GLY A 315 2.32 13.65 -28.94
CA GLY A 315 2.08 13.56 -27.50
C GLY A 315 2.00 12.12 -26.99
N LEU A 316 1.30 11.24 -27.71
CA LEU A 316 1.13 9.84 -27.32
C LEU A 316 2.45 9.06 -27.37
N ARG A 317 3.29 9.32 -28.38
CA ARG A 317 4.65 8.77 -28.46
C ARG A 317 5.48 9.22 -27.26
N PHE A 318 5.40 10.48 -26.89
CA PHE A 318 6.10 11.02 -25.72
C PHE A 318 5.60 10.42 -24.42
N LEU A 319 4.28 10.25 -24.25
CA LEU A 319 3.70 9.56 -23.10
C LEU A 319 4.21 8.11 -22.99
N GLY A 320 4.25 7.37 -24.11
CA GLY A 320 4.82 6.01 -24.15
C GLY A 320 6.31 5.98 -23.77
N LEU A 321 7.08 6.99 -24.17
CA LEU A 321 8.48 7.16 -23.78
C LEU A 321 8.62 7.40 -22.27
N THR A 322 7.78 8.25 -21.68
CA THR A 322 7.79 8.49 -20.22
C THR A 322 7.30 7.29 -19.41
N LEU A 323 6.39 6.48 -19.97
CA LEU A 323 5.98 5.21 -19.36
C LEU A 323 7.15 4.22 -19.31
N LEU A 324 7.93 4.13 -20.38
CA LEU A 324 9.14 3.29 -20.39
C LEU A 324 10.14 3.76 -19.34
N LEU A 325 10.40 5.07 -19.25
CA LEU A 325 11.28 5.62 -18.21
C LEU A 325 10.75 5.28 -16.82
N GLY A 326 9.47 5.54 -16.55
CA GLY A 326 8.85 5.21 -15.26
C GLY A 326 8.96 3.72 -14.92
N THR A 327 8.81 2.84 -15.92
CA THR A 327 8.97 1.38 -15.73
C THR A 327 10.38 1.04 -15.25
N LEU A 328 11.42 1.64 -15.85
CA LEU A 328 12.81 1.42 -15.44
C LEU A 328 13.09 1.95 -14.02
N PHE A 329 12.51 3.10 -13.65
CA PHE A 329 12.56 3.60 -12.28
C PHE A 329 11.90 2.61 -11.31
N LEU A 330 10.70 2.09 -11.62
CA LEU A 330 10.03 1.11 -10.75
C LEU A 330 10.79 -0.21 -10.62
N ILE A 331 11.47 -0.68 -11.67
CA ILE A 331 12.35 -1.86 -11.56
C ILE A 331 13.48 -1.57 -10.55
N ALA A 332 14.13 -0.42 -10.66
CA ALA A 332 15.19 -0.03 -9.74
C ALA A 332 14.67 0.13 -8.31
N GLY A 333 13.53 0.79 -8.14
CA GLY A 333 12.86 1.00 -6.85
C GLY A 333 12.52 -0.33 -6.19
N ALA A 334 11.89 -1.24 -6.92
CA ALA A 334 11.48 -2.53 -6.38
C ALA A 334 12.65 -3.42 -5.93
N TRP A 335 13.78 -3.39 -6.64
CA TRP A 335 14.99 -4.08 -6.20
C TRP A 335 15.59 -3.46 -4.95
N TYR A 336 15.63 -2.13 -4.88
CA TYR A 336 16.15 -1.43 -3.70
C TYR A 336 15.25 -1.64 -2.48
N GLU A 337 13.94 -1.45 -2.60
CA GLU A 337 12.96 -1.66 -1.53
C GLU A 337 12.96 -3.10 -1.03
N SER A 338 13.03 -4.06 -1.96
CA SER A 338 13.16 -5.47 -1.56
C SER A 338 14.45 -5.73 -0.77
N PHE A 339 15.55 -5.06 -1.11
CA PHE A 339 16.80 -5.19 -0.38
C PHE A 339 16.70 -4.51 1.00
N GLU A 340 16.15 -3.30 1.03
CA GLU A 340 15.86 -2.51 2.24
C GLU A 340 15.07 -3.34 3.26
N MET A 341 13.92 -3.89 2.86
CA MET A 341 13.04 -4.67 3.74
C MET A 341 13.68 -5.98 4.24
N LEU A 342 14.48 -6.65 3.40
CA LEU A 342 15.05 -7.96 3.75
C LEU A 342 16.35 -7.87 4.54
N TYR A 343 17.12 -6.80 4.37
CA TYR A 343 18.49 -6.73 4.88
C TYR A 343 18.80 -5.49 5.73
N LEU A 344 18.08 -4.37 5.55
CA LEU A 344 18.39 -3.11 6.25
C LEU A 344 17.44 -2.81 7.41
N LEU A 345 16.15 -3.17 7.29
CA LEU A 345 15.11 -2.88 8.28
C LEU A 345 14.79 -4.04 9.23
N ARG A 346 15.71 -5.00 9.37
CA ARG A 346 15.54 -6.17 10.25
C ARG A 346 16.08 -5.99 11.65
#